data_AF-A0A183FSX5-F1
#
_entry.id   AF-A0A183FSX5-F1
#
_cell.length_a   1.000
_cell.length_b   1.000
_cell.length_c   1.000
_cell.angle_alpha   90.00
_cell.angle_beta   90.00
_cell.angle_gamma   90.00
#
_symmetry.space_group_name_H-M   'P 1'
#
loop_
_entity.id
_entity.type
_entity.pdbx_description
1 polymer ?
#
loop_
_entity_poly.entity_id
_entity_poly.type
_entity_poly.pdbx_seq_one_letter_code
_entity_poly.pdbx_strand_id
1 'polypeptide(L)'
;LQRIFEKRTDYQKYVYTLGKERAYQMSVRLKDLVEEVVSKIFDPDHICSISRTYGEEHVELKAFGFKPDFWVTIADAITVEGVILDMANHQPADTVAAWSSLVTMMFSAVRDGYYSALRKHRMSSRRGLQRHATQESRDAESVRELLFLACFNQDEDE
;
A
#
# COMPACT_ATOMS: atom_id res chain seq x y z
N LEU A 1 10.24 -14.92 6.05
CA LEU A 1 10.18 -13.67 6.84
C LEU A 1 11.13 -13.66 8.06
N GLN A 2 11.29 -14.77 8.78
CA GLN A 2 12.21 -14.87 9.93
C GLN A 2 13.65 -14.41 9.62
N ARG A 3 14.24 -14.85 8.50
CA ARG A 3 15.58 -14.43 8.07
C ARG A 3 15.74 -12.91 7.92
N ILE A 4 14.68 -12.21 7.49
CA ILE A 4 14.66 -10.74 7.36
C ILE A 4 14.58 -10.11 8.74
N PHE A 5 13.71 -10.66 9.60
CA PHE A 5 13.58 -10.24 10.99
C PHE A 5 14.90 -10.37 11.75
N GLU A 6 15.67 -11.42 11.55
CA GLU A 6 16.97 -11.58 12.23
C GLU A 6 18.03 -10.59 11.74
N LYS A 7 18.01 -10.23 10.45
CA LYS A 7 19.06 -9.41 9.81
C LYS A 7 18.78 -7.91 9.78
N ARG A 8 17.52 -7.48 9.84
CA ARG A 8 17.13 -6.08 9.66
C ARG A 8 16.45 -5.51 10.91
N THR A 9 17.17 -4.65 11.62
CA THR A 9 16.66 -3.97 12.83
C THR A 9 15.49 -3.03 12.54
N ASP A 10 15.41 -2.44 11.35
CA ASP A 10 14.28 -1.60 10.95
C ASP A 10 13.01 -2.42 10.65
N TYR A 11 13.17 -3.62 10.09
CA TYR A 11 12.07 -4.58 9.94
C TYR A 11 11.59 -5.11 11.29
N GLN A 12 12.50 -5.40 12.23
CA GLN A 12 12.13 -5.79 13.60
C GLN A 12 11.25 -4.73 14.27
N LYS A 13 11.68 -3.47 14.23
CA LYS A 13 10.91 -2.34 14.78
C LYS A 13 9.52 -2.26 14.17
N TYR A 14 9.42 -2.36 12.84
CA TYR A 14 8.13 -2.41 12.15
C TYR A 14 7.23 -3.54 12.67
N VAL A 15 7.75 -4.77 12.77
CA VAL A 15 6.98 -5.92 13.25
C VAL A 15 6.52 -5.73 14.69
N TYR A 16 7.37 -5.18 15.56
CA TYR A 16 6.99 -4.87 16.95
C TYR A 16 5.91 -3.79 17.03
N THR A 17 6.02 -2.72 16.25
CA THR A 17 5.02 -1.65 16.20
C THR A 17 3.68 -2.13 15.63
N LEU A 18 3.71 -3.02 14.63
CA LEU A 18 2.52 -3.59 14.01
C LEU A 18 1.75 -4.50 14.98
N GLY A 19 2.46 -5.16 15.90
CA GLY A 19 1.91 -6.11 16.84
C GLY A 19 1.77 -7.52 16.26
N LYS A 20 1.78 -8.53 17.15
CA LYS A 20 1.85 -9.95 16.78
C LYS A 20 0.72 -10.40 15.85
N GLU A 21 -0.51 -10.00 16.14
CA GLU A 21 -1.70 -10.42 15.38
C GLU A 21 -1.65 -9.93 13.93
N ARG A 22 -1.45 -8.62 13.73
CA ARG A 22 -1.35 -8.05 12.38
C ARG A 22 -0.11 -8.54 11.64
N ALA A 23 1.02 -8.70 12.32
CA ALA A 23 2.22 -9.28 11.70
C ALA A 23 1.99 -10.73 11.21
N TYR A 24 1.23 -11.52 11.98
CA TYR A 24 0.81 -12.85 11.56
C TYR A 24 -0.11 -12.78 10.34
N GLN A 25 -1.13 -11.92 10.36
CA GLN A 25 -2.03 -11.72 9.22
C GLN A 25 -1.27 -11.31 7.95
N MET A 26 -0.26 -10.43 8.04
CA MET A 26 0.57 -10.08 6.88
C MET A 26 1.38 -11.27 6.35
N SER A 27 1.82 -12.16 7.23
CA SER A 27 2.52 -13.38 6.83
C SER A 27 1.57 -14.34 6.10
N VAL A 28 0.31 -14.45 6.55
CA VAL A 28 -0.73 -15.23 5.88
C VAL A 28 -1.07 -14.62 4.52
N ARG A 29 -1.30 -13.30 4.43
CA ARG A 29 -1.59 -12.63 3.15
C ARG A 29 -0.47 -12.83 2.12
N LEU A 30 0.79 -12.80 2.55
CA LEU A 30 1.92 -13.08 1.67
C LEU A 30 1.91 -14.53 1.17
N LYS A 31 1.63 -15.48 2.07
CA LYS A 31 1.49 -16.89 1.71
C LYS A 31 0.38 -17.08 0.67
N ASP A 32 -0.81 -16.54 0.93
CA ASP A 32 -1.96 -16.63 0.04
C ASP A 32 -1.66 -16.03 -1.34
N LEU A 33 -0.96 -14.90 -1.39
CA LEU A 33 -0.51 -14.30 -2.65
C LEU A 33 0.39 -15.27 -3.44
N VAL A 34 1.40 -15.86 -2.79
CA VAL A 34 2.34 -16.77 -3.46
C VAL A 34 1.63 -18.03 -3.94
N GLU A 35 0.75 -18.62 -3.12
CA GLU A 35 -0.04 -19.80 -3.51
C GLU A 35 -0.95 -19.51 -4.71
N GLU A 36 -1.65 -18.37 -4.69
CA GLU A 36 -2.53 -17.97 -5.80
C GLU A 36 -1.72 -17.72 -7.08
N VAL A 37 -0.60 -16.99 -7.00
CA VAL A 37 0.29 -16.72 -8.15
C VAL A 37 0.81 -18.02 -8.77
N VAL A 38 1.26 -18.97 -7.95
CA VAL A 38 1.75 -20.27 -8.45
C VAL A 38 0.61 -21.08 -9.08
N SER A 39 -0.59 -21.06 -8.50
CA SER A 39 -1.76 -21.76 -9.05
C SER A 39 -2.25 -21.18 -10.39
N LYS A 40 -1.90 -19.92 -10.68
CA LYS A 40 -2.29 -19.16 -11.88
C LYS A 40 -1.09 -18.71 -12.69
N ILE A 41 0.00 -19.48 -12.68
CA ILE A 41 1.29 -19.09 -13.30
C ILE A 41 1.19 -18.76 -14.81
N PHE A 42 0.17 -19.29 -15.50
CA PHE A 42 -0.08 -19.04 -16.92
C PHE A 42 -0.98 -17.84 -17.22
N ASP A 43 -1.44 -17.12 -16.19
CA ASP A 43 -2.31 -15.94 -16.30
C ASP A 43 -1.59 -14.70 -15.74
N PRO A 44 -0.75 -14.03 -16.55
CA PRO A 44 0.04 -12.88 -16.11
C PRO A 44 -0.84 -11.68 -15.72
N ASP A 45 -2.02 -11.53 -16.33
CA ASP A 45 -2.96 -10.45 -16.01
C ASP A 45 -3.56 -10.65 -14.62
N HIS A 46 -3.97 -11.87 -14.29
CA HIS A 46 -4.44 -12.22 -12.95
C HIS A 46 -3.33 -12.02 -11.91
N ILE A 47 -2.12 -12.52 -12.16
CA ILE A 47 -0.95 -12.34 -11.27
C ILE A 47 -0.72 -10.86 -10.99
N CYS A 48 -0.71 -10.02 -12.03
CA CYS A 48 -0.52 -8.59 -11.88
C CYS A 48 -1.67 -7.93 -11.11
N SER A 49 -2.91 -8.36 -11.32
CA SER A 49 -4.08 -7.84 -10.63
C SER A 49 -4.01 -8.11 -9.12
N ILE A 50 -3.88 -9.37 -8.71
CA ILE A 50 -3.84 -9.75 -7.28
C ILE A 50 -2.62 -9.16 -6.56
N SER A 51 -1.48 -9.06 -7.27
CA SER A 51 -0.26 -8.45 -6.75
C SER A 51 -0.45 -6.95 -6.50
N ARG A 52 -1.13 -6.24 -7.41
CA ARG A 52 -1.48 -4.83 -7.19
C ARG A 52 -2.36 -4.66 -5.96
N THR A 53 -3.43 -5.45 -5.83
CA THR A 53 -4.32 -5.40 -4.66
C THR A 53 -3.56 -5.63 -3.36
N TYR A 54 -2.68 -6.64 -3.32
CA TYR A 54 -1.81 -6.87 -2.17
C TYR A 54 -0.95 -5.64 -1.82
N GLY A 55 -0.36 -4.99 -2.83
CA GLY A 55 0.40 -3.75 -2.64
C GLY A 55 -0.43 -2.57 -2.15
N GLU A 56 -1.67 -2.42 -2.61
CA GLU A 56 -2.60 -1.37 -2.19
C GLU A 56 -2.94 -1.49 -0.69
N GLU A 57 -3.19 -2.70 -0.19
CA GLU A 57 -3.47 -2.97 1.22
C GLU A 57 -2.33 -2.55 2.17
N HIS A 58 -1.10 -2.51 1.67
CA HIS A 58 0.08 -2.16 2.48
C HIS A 58 0.25 -0.66 2.72
N VAL A 59 -0.53 0.20 2.06
CA VAL A 59 -0.46 1.65 2.26
C VAL A 59 -0.76 2.04 3.71
N GLU A 60 -1.73 1.39 4.33
CA GLU A 60 -2.12 1.65 5.72
C GLU A 60 -1.02 1.27 6.73
N LEU A 61 -0.19 0.29 6.37
CA LEU A 61 0.91 -0.20 7.21
C LEU A 61 2.03 0.82 7.35
N LYS A 62 2.07 1.84 6.49
CA LYS A 62 3.04 2.95 6.58
C LYS A 62 3.00 3.64 7.93
N ALA A 63 1.83 3.75 8.56
CA ALA A 63 1.67 4.33 9.89
C ALA A 63 2.41 3.55 10.99
N PHE A 64 2.70 2.26 10.75
CA PHE A 64 3.42 1.37 11.65
C PHE A 64 4.92 1.26 11.32
N GLY A 65 5.41 2.06 10.35
CA GLY A 65 6.81 2.05 9.94
C GLY A 65 7.13 1.12 8.77
N PHE A 66 6.12 0.63 8.04
CA PHE A 66 6.33 -0.15 6.82
C PHE A 66 7.14 0.63 5.77
N LYS A 67 8.09 -0.06 5.11
CA LYS A 67 8.88 0.46 4.00
C LYS A 67 8.76 -0.48 2.79
N PRO A 68 8.54 0.04 1.56
CA PRO A 68 8.52 -0.77 0.35
C PRO A 68 9.82 -1.56 0.11
N ASP A 69 10.95 -1.09 0.64
CA ASP A 69 12.24 -1.77 0.60
C ASP A 69 12.25 -3.14 1.29
N PHE A 70 11.32 -3.39 2.22
CA PHE A 70 11.15 -4.73 2.80
C PHE A 70 10.76 -5.77 1.75
N TRP A 71 9.99 -5.37 0.74
CA TRP A 71 9.63 -6.28 -0.35
C TRP A 71 10.81 -6.71 -1.21
N VAL A 72 11.88 -5.90 -1.31
CA VAL A 72 13.10 -6.32 -2.02
C VAL A 72 13.67 -7.57 -1.35
N THR A 73 13.84 -7.53 -0.03
CA THR A 73 14.34 -8.68 0.73
C THR A 73 13.38 -9.88 0.77
N ILE A 74 12.08 -9.63 0.63
CA ILE A 74 11.07 -10.71 0.55
C ILE A 74 11.12 -11.37 -0.83
N ALA A 75 11.22 -10.57 -1.90
CA ALA A 75 11.36 -11.05 -3.27
C ALA A 75 12.59 -11.94 -3.42
N ASP A 76 13.75 -11.47 -2.93
CA ASP A 76 14.99 -12.26 -2.95
C ASP A 76 14.83 -13.60 -2.22
N ALA A 77 14.18 -13.58 -1.06
CA ALA A 77 13.93 -14.79 -0.29
C ALA A 77 13.01 -15.76 -1.06
N ILE A 78 11.93 -15.27 -1.68
CA ILE A 78 11.02 -16.11 -2.46
C ILE A 78 11.73 -16.70 -3.67
N THR A 79 12.52 -15.92 -4.40
CA THR A 79 13.30 -16.42 -5.54
C THR A 79 14.26 -17.53 -5.10
N VAL A 80 15.02 -17.31 -4.02
CA VAL A 80 15.99 -18.30 -3.53
C VAL A 80 15.30 -19.59 -3.09
N GLU A 81 14.27 -19.51 -2.25
CA GLU A 81 13.57 -20.71 -1.76
C GLU A 81 12.84 -21.43 -2.91
N GLY A 82 12.24 -20.71 -3.85
CA GLY A 82 11.61 -21.27 -5.05
C GLY A 82 12.60 -22.04 -5.93
N VAL A 83 13.76 -21.44 -6.22
CA VAL A 83 14.84 -22.09 -6.97
C VAL A 83 15.34 -23.35 -6.27
N ILE A 84 15.56 -23.30 -4.95
CA ILE A 84 16.05 -24.45 -4.17
C ILE A 84 15.07 -25.62 -4.23
N LEU A 85 13.77 -25.35 -4.17
CA LEU A 85 12.75 -26.38 -4.24
C LEU A 85 12.62 -26.98 -5.65
N ASP A 86 12.78 -26.15 -6.68
CA ASP A 86 12.53 -26.54 -8.07
C ASP A 86 13.75 -27.16 -8.77
N MET A 87 14.96 -26.86 -8.29
CA MET A 87 16.22 -27.39 -8.87
C MET A 87 16.40 -28.90 -8.64
N ALA A 88 15.56 -29.53 -7.81
CA ALA A 88 15.51 -30.99 -7.70
C ALA A 88 14.92 -31.66 -8.95
N ASN A 89 14.16 -30.91 -9.76
CA ASN A 89 13.40 -31.41 -10.90
C ASN A 89 13.80 -30.77 -12.24
N HIS A 90 14.41 -29.58 -12.20
CA HIS A 90 14.72 -28.78 -13.39
C HIS A 90 16.17 -28.27 -13.36
N GLN A 91 16.68 -27.83 -14.52
CA GLN A 91 18.04 -27.31 -14.62
C GLN A 91 18.21 -26.02 -13.81
N PRO A 92 19.32 -25.85 -13.06
CA PRO A 92 19.51 -24.66 -12.22
C PRO A 92 19.40 -23.32 -12.96
N ALA A 93 19.86 -23.25 -14.21
CA ALA A 93 19.76 -22.04 -15.01
C ALA A 93 18.30 -21.69 -15.35
N ASP A 94 17.51 -22.70 -15.70
CA ASP A 94 16.10 -22.53 -16.09
C ASP A 94 15.25 -22.15 -14.89
N THR A 95 15.48 -22.77 -13.73
CA THR A 95 14.74 -22.43 -12.49
C THR A 95 15.06 -21.01 -12.03
N VAL A 96 16.33 -20.60 -12.05
CA VAL A 96 16.72 -19.22 -11.71
C VAL A 96 16.04 -18.23 -12.64
N ALA A 97 16.04 -18.48 -13.95
CA ALA A 97 15.41 -17.60 -14.92
C ALA A 97 13.88 -17.50 -14.70
N ALA A 98 13.21 -18.64 -14.51
CA ALA A 98 11.76 -18.71 -14.32
C ALA A 98 11.32 -17.99 -13.03
N TRP A 99 11.91 -18.35 -11.88
CA TRP A 99 11.57 -17.75 -10.59
C TRP A 99 11.90 -16.26 -10.54
N SER A 100 13.06 -15.84 -11.09
CA SER A 100 13.42 -14.42 -11.15
C SER A 100 12.41 -13.62 -11.98
N SER A 101 11.97 -14.17 -13.11
CA SER A 101 10.96 -13.51 -13.97
C SER A 101 9.61 -13.38 -13.27
N LEU A 102 9.11 -14.48 -12.68
CA LEU A 102 7.84 -14.50 -11.96
C LEU A 102 7.82 -13.53 -10.78
N VAL A 103 8.84 -13.59 -9.93
CA VAL A 103 8.96 -12.73 -8.75
C VAL A 103 9.12 -11.26 -9.15
N THR A 104 9.87 -10.97 -10.23
CA THR A 104 10.00 -9.61 -10.76
C THR A 104 8.66 -9.05 -11.23
N MET A 105 7.87 -9.86 -11.95
CA MET A 105 6.53 -9.46 -12.40
C MET A 105 5.61 -9.18 -11.21
N MET A 106 5.52 -10.14 -10.28
CA MET A 106 4.72 -10.07 -9.06
C MET A 106 5.06 -8.81 -8.23
N PHE A 107 6.33 -8.62 -7.86
CA PHE A 107 6.73 -7.49 -7.01
C PHE A 107 6.79 -6.14 -7.72
N SER A 108 6.87 -6.11 -9.05
CA SER A 108 6.65 -4.87 -9.80
C SER A 108 5.18 -4.44 -9.70
N ALA A 109 4.25 -5.37 -9.89
CA ALA A 109 2.83 -5.11 -9.71
C ALA A 109 2.47 -4.72 -8.25
N VAL A 110 3.07 -5.37 -7.24
CA VAL A 110 2.94 -4.98 -5.82
C VAL A 110 3.35 -3.51 -5.60
N ARG A 111 4.52 -3.10 -6.10
CA ARG A 111 5.01 -1.72 -5.96
C ARG A 111 4.09 -0.74 -6.68
N ASP A 112 3.63 -1.08 -7.89
CA ASP A 112 2.70 -0.25 -8.66
C ASP A 112 1.39 0.00 -7.91
N GLY A 113 0.80 -1.06 -7.35
CA GLY A 113 -0.41 -0.97 -6.51
C GLY A 113 -0.20 -0.05 -5.31
N TYR A 114 0.87 -0.29 -4.54
CA TYR A 114 1.22 0.54 -3.38
C TYR A 114 1.34 2.03 -3.73
N TYR A 115 2.14 2.37 -4.75
CA TYR A 115 2.34 3.78 -5.12
C TYR A 115 1.08 4.40 -5.75
N SER A 116 0.26 3.62 -6.47
CA SER A 116 -1.03 4.07 -6.99
C SER A 116 -1.99 4.45 -5.87
N ALA A 117 -2.20 3.56 -4.90
CA ALA A 117 -3.06 3.81 -3.74
C ALA A 117 -2.51 4.94 -2.85
N LEU A 118 -1.20 4.99 -2.61
CA LEU A 118 -0.57 6.06 -1.83
C LEU A 118 -0.79 7.44 -2.45
N ARG A 119 -0.79 7.55 -3.79
CA ARG A 119 -1.14 8.80 -4.49
C ARG A 119 -2.62 9.14 -4.33
N LYS A 120 -3.53 8.17 -4.46
CA LYS A 120 -4.97 8.38 -4.28
C LYS A 120 -5.31 8.90 -2.88
N HIS A 121 -4.71 8.32 -1.83
CA HIS A 121 -4.90 8.75 -0.45
C HIS A 121 -4.47 10.21 -0.20
N ARG A 122 -3.41 10.67 -0.88
CA ARG A 122 -2.98 12.09 -0.80
C ARG A 122 -3.95 13.02 -1.52
N MET A 123 -4.56 12.58 -2.63
CA MET A 123 -5.49 13.40 -3.40
C MET A 123 -6.87 13.49 -2.74
N SER A 124 -7.36 12.43 -2.10
CA SER A 124 -8.61 12.47 -1.33
C SER A 124 -8.49 13.40 -0.11
N SER A 125 -7.39 13.34 0.63
CA SER A 125 -7.11 14.23 1.75
C SER A 125 -7.06 15.71 1.32
N ARG A 126 -6.44 16.02 0.18
CA ARG A 126 -6.41 17.38 -0.39
C ARG A 126 -7.79 17.89 -0.81
N ARG A 127 -8.61 17.04 -1.44
CA ARG A 127 -9.98 17.40 -1.85
C ARG A 127 -10.90 17.64 -0.64
N GLY A 128 -10.67 16.92 0.47
CA GLY A 128 -11.36 17.18 1.75
C GLY A 128 -11.04 18.57 2.30
N LEU A 129 -9.76 18.96 2.35
CA LEU A 129 -9.35 20.30 2.79
C LEU A 129 -9.90 21.41 1.88
N GLN A 130 -9.87 21.20 0.57
CA GLN A 130 -10.31 22.20 -0.40
C GLN A 130 -11.83 22.43 -0.31
N ARG A 131 -12.61 21.36 -0.07
CA ARG A 131 -14.06 21.47 0.21
C ARG A 131 -14.35 22.23 1.50
N HIS A 132 -13.60 21.95 2.57
CA HIS A 132 -13.76 22.64 3.84
C HIS A 132 -13.45 24.14 3.73
N ALA A 133 -12.36 24.50 3.03
CA ALA A 133 -11.99 25.89 2.78
C ALA A 133 -13.02 26.64 1.92
N THR A 134 -13.60 26.00 0.90
CA THR A 134 -14.68 26.62 0.11
C THR A 134 -15.99 26.76 0.88
N GLN A 135 -16.26 25.87 1.84
CA GLN A 135 -17.47 25.94 2.67
C GLN A 135 -17.35 27.05 3.71
N GLU A 136 -16.22 27.13 4.44
CA GLU A 136 -15.95 28.23 5.38
C GLU A 136 -15.99 29.60 4.70
N SER A 137 -15.48 29.72 3.46
CA SER A 137 -15.54 30.98 2.72
C SER A 137 -16.96 31.43 2.41
N ARG A 138 -17.87 30.49 2.11
CA ARG A 138 -19.29 30.79 1.81
C ARG A 138 -20.07 31.14 3.06
N ASP A 139 -19.81 30.43 4.15
CA ASP A 139 -20.47 30.69 5.43
C ASP A 139 -20.03 32.05 5.99
N ALA A 140 -18.75 32.42 5.84
CA ALA A 140 -18.24 33.73 6.23
C ALA A 140 -18.83 34.89 5.39
N GLU A 141 -19.10 34.65 4.11
CA GLU A 141 -19.70 35.64 3.21
C GLU A 141 -21.18 35.86 3.55
N SER A 142 -21.92 34.79 3.85
CA SER A 142 -23.32 34.87 4.30
C SER A 142 -23.47 35.57 5.66
N VAL A 143 -22.57 35.31 6.61
CA VAL A 143 -22.58 36.02 7.91
C VAL A 143 -22.30 37.51 7.74
N ARG A 144 -21.40 37.90 6.82
CA ARG A 144 -21.14 39.31 6.51
C ARG A 144 -22.34 39.99 5.88
N GLU A 145 -23.04 39.31 4.97
CA GLU A 145 -24.24 39.82 4.32
C GLU A 145 -25.40 40.01 5.31
N LEU A 146 -25.58 39.05 6.23
CA LEU A 146 -26.56 39.16 7.32
C LEU A 146 -26.22 40.29 8.30
N LEU A 147 -24.95 40.46 8.66
CA LEU A 147 -24.52 41.59 9.51
C LEU A 147 -24.70 42.94 8.80
N PHE A 148 -24.44 43.01 7.50
CA PHE A 148 -24.64 44.22 6.70
C PHE A 148 -26.13 44.60 6.63
N LEU A 149 -27.01 43.63 6.40
CA LEU A 149 -28.46 43.82 6.43
C LEU A 149 -28.97 44.21 7.83
N ALA A 150 -28.43 43.61 8.90
CA ALA A 150 -28.80 43.96 10.26
C ALA A 150 -28.41 45.41 10.63
N CYS A 151 -27.24 45.87 10.18
CA CYS A 151 -26.82 47.27 10.38
C CYS A 151 -27.65 48.26 9.55
N PHE A 152 -28.12 47.88 8.35
CA PHE A 152 -28.91 48.77 7.49
C PHE A 152 -30.37 48.95 7.95
N ASN A 153 -30.90 48.03 8.77
CA ASN A 153 -32.26 48.11 9.33
C ASN A 153 -32.32 48.87 10.69
N GLN A 154 -31.21 49.46 11.15
CA GLN A 154 -31.16 50.23 12.40
C GLN A 154 -31.24 51.75 12.20
N ASP A 155 -31.32 52.24 10.97
CA ASP A 155 -31.32 53.68 10.64
C ASP A 155 -32.72 54.23 10.26
N GLU A 156 -33.81 53.48 10.43
CA GLU A 156 -35.18 53.87 10.01
C GLU A 156 -36.19 54.02 11.18
N ASP A 157 -35.72 54.16 12.43
CA ASP A 157 -36.59 54.48 13.57
C ASP A 157 -36.07 55.72 14.33
N GLU A 158 -36.27 56.91 13.76
CA GLU A 158 -36.37 58.17 14.53
C GLU A 158 -37.40 59.14 13.91
#